data_AF-A0A948RGN6-F1
#
_entry.id   AF-A0A948RGN6-F1
#
_cell.length_a   1.000
_cell.length_b   1.000
_cell.length_c   1.000
_cell.angle_alpha   90.00
_cell.angle_beta   90.00
_cell.angle_gamma   90.00
#
_symmetry.space_group_name_H-M   'P 1'
#
loop_
_entity.id
_entity.type
_entity.pdbx_description
1 polymer ?
#
loop_
_entity_poly.entity_id
_entity_poly.type
_entity_poly.pdbx_seq_one_letter_code
_entity_poly.pdbx_strand_id
1 'polypeptide(L)'
;MLKVILHAAHSIPPFNEPARDLRIQNKPLWLNQRDLLAPYTSRELEIPADANLPAISEPMIVYRDNLYFDEGYIRAFIHEAKRRKRACRAAFSADDPAFREHALPLSVSYTPAGNLYLADLWYYPNGPAVDAEPLVIDLQAREIGYYHVPTYMASECGDLVYQVPLRALIAIDCWLH
;
A
#
# COMPACT_ATOMS: atom_id res chain seq x y z
N MET A 1 -7.05 -13.31 12.51
CA MET A 1 -6.02 -12.43 13.11
C MET A 1 -6.66 -11.12 13.53
N LEU A 2 -6.05 -10.35 14.43
CA LEU A 2 -6.53 -9.01 14.78
C LEU A 2 -6.22 -8.04 13.64
N LYS A 3 -7.21 -7.25 13.22
CA LYS A 3 -7.02 -6.12 12.29
C LYS A 3 -6.86 -4.85 13.10
N VAL A 4 -5.74 -4.15 12.94
CA VAL A 4 -5.50 -2.84 13.56
C VAL A 4 -5.40 -1.79 12.46
N ILE A 5 -6.21 -0.75 12.56
CA ILE A 5 -6.27 0.35 11.59
C ILE A 5 -5.69 1.59 12.25
N LEU A 6 -4.66 2.17 11.63
CA LEU A 6 -4.04 3.42 12.05
C LEU A 6 -4.65 4.58 11.25
N HIS A 7 -5.10 5.62 11.95
CA HIS A 7 -5.68 6.79 11.29
C HIS A 7 -4.64 7.68 10.59
N ALA A 8 -4.83 7.90 9.29
CA ALA A 8 -4.18 8.97 8.58
C ALA A 8 -4.90 10.29 8.88
N ALA A 9 -4.24 11.19 9.61
CA ALA A 9 -4.79 12.49 10.00
C ALA A 9 -4.89 13.51 8.84
N HIS A 10 -4.28 13.22 7.69
CA HIS A 10 -4.20 14.18 6.58
C HIS A 10 -5.43 14.11 5.67
N SER A 11 -6.07 15.26 5.46
CA SER A 11 -7.08 15.42 4.43
C SER A 11 -6.43 15.58 3.07
N ILE A 12 -6.97 14.94 2.05
CA ILE A 12 -6.43 14.92 0.68
C ILE A 12 -7.00 16.10 -0.12
N PRO A 13 -6.17 17.05 -0.57
CA PRO A 13 -6.60 18.07 -1.53
C PRO A 13 -6.87 17.47 -2.92
N PRO A 14 -7.84 17.97 -3.70
CA PRO A 14 -8.73 19.10 -3.41
C PRO A 14 -10.01 18.73 -2.66
N PHE A 15 -10.22 17.46 -2.33
CA PHE A 15 -11.48 16.98 -1.71
C PHE A 15 -11.64 17.45 -0.27
N ASN A 16 -10.53 17.67 0.43
CA ASN A 16 -10.49 18.03 1.85
C ASN A 16 -11.14 16.96 2.76
N GLU A 17 -11.05 15.70 2.34
CA GLU A 17 -11.53 14.52 3.06
C GLU A 17 -10.36 13.58 3.37
N PRO A 18 -10.43 12.77 4.45
CA PRO A 18 -9.45 11.72 4.70
C PRO A 18 -9.41 10.70 3.55
N ALA A 19 -8.22 10.16 3.27
CA ALA A 19 -8.03 9.17 2.20
C ALA A 19 -8.98 7.97 2.32
N ARG A 20 -9.30 7.52 3.55
CA ARG A 20 -10.18 6.38 3.83
C ARG A 20 -11.59 6.55 3.25
N ASP A 21 -12.08 7.79 3.17
CA ASP A 21 -13.45 8.13 2.75
C ASP A 21 -13.55 8.40 1.24
N LEU A 22 -12.40 8.64 0.59
CA LEU A 22 -12.36 8.82 -0.86
C LEU A 22 -12.81 7.54 -1.58
N ARG A 23 -13.58 7.74 -2.65
CA ARG A 23 -14.01 6.65 -3.53
C ARG A 23 -12.89 6.30 -4.49
N ILE A 24 -12.38 5.08 -4.36
CA ILE A 24 -11.46 4.48 -5.32
C ILE A 24 -12.28 3.49 -6.13
N GLN A 25 -12.44 3.79 -7.42
CA GLN A 25 -13.42 3.14 -8.29
C GLN A 25 -14.85 3.36 -7.76
N ASN A 26 -15.54 2.29 -7.36
CA ASN A 26 -16.96 2.33 -6.98
C ASN A 26 -17.20 2.21 -5.46
N LYS A 27 -16.15 2.16 -4.64
CA LYS A 27 -16.24 1.98 -3.19
C LYS A 27 -15.33 2.97 -2.45
N PRO A 28 -15.72 3.44 -1.24
CA PRO A 28 -14.79 4.08 -0.34
C PRO A 28 -13.58 3.19 -0.05
N LEU A 29 -12.41 3.77 0.14
CA LEU A 29 -11.18 3.03 0.41
C LEU A 29 -11.31 2.10 1.63
N TRP A 30 -11.87 2.59 2.74
CA TRP A 30 -12.07 1.78 3.95
C TRP A 30 -12.92 0.53 3.70
N LEU A 31 -13.92 0.64 2.81
CA LEU A 31 -14.81 -0.47 2.48
C LEU A 31 -14.09 -1.52 1.65
N ASN A 32 -13.23 -1.09 0.72
CA ASN A 32 -12.35 -1.97 -0.05
C ASN A 32 -11.41 -2.76 0.89
N GLN A 33 -10.70 -2.05 1.78
CA GLN A 33 -9.79 -2.66 2.76
C GLN A 33 -10.52 -3.68 3.65
N ARG A 34 -11.72 -3.34 4.13
CA ARG A 34 -12.55 -4.24 4.94
C ARG A 34 -12.91 -5.52 4.19
N ASP A 35 -13.41 -5.39 2.96
CA ASP A 35 -13.86 -6.52 2.15
C ASP A 35 -12.68 -7.46 1.82
N LEU A 36 -11.51 -6.90 1.48
CA LEU A 36 -10.30 -7.67 1.18
C LEU A 36 -9.70 -8.38 2.40
N LEU A 37 -9.79 -7.77 3.58
CA LEU A 37 -9.23 -8.33 4.82
C LEU A 37 -10.18 -9.28 5.56
N ALA A 38 -11.48 -9.23 5.28
CA ALA A 38 -12.50 -10.05 5.93
C ALA A 38 -12.16 -11.56 6.00
N PRO A 39 -11.59 -12.21 4.96
CA PRO A 39 -11.24 -13.63 5.03
C PRO A 39 -10.12 -13.97 6.02
N TYR A 40 -9.36 -12.98 6.47
CA TYR A 40 -8.15 -13.17 7.26
C TYR A 40 -8.28 -12.71 8.71
N THR A 41 -9.26 -11.85 9.00
CA THR A 41 -9.41 -11.15 10.28
C THR A 41 -10.72 -11.51 10.97
N SER A 42 -10.71 -11.57 12.30
CA SER A 42 -11.89 -11.92 13.10
C SER A 42 -12.31 -10.81 14.07
N ARG A 43 -11.40 -9.88 14.35
CA ARG A 43 -11.57 -8.74 15.26
C ARG A 43 -10.93 -7.53 14.63
N GLU A 44 -11.44 -6.36 14.98
CA GLU A 44 -11.03 -5.08 14.44
C GLU A 44 -10.84 -4.07 15.57
N LEU A 45 -9.80 -3.25 15.43
CA LEU A 45 -9.47 -2.15 16.33
C LEU A 45 -9.00 -0.97 15.48
N GLU A 46 -9.63 0.18 15.64
CA GLU A 46 -9.16 1.44 15.05
C GLU A 46 -8.48 2.27 16.15
N ILE A 47 -7.31 2.85 15.85
CA ILE A 47 -6.55 3.68 16.78
C ILE A 47 -5.92 4.89 16.05
N PRO A 48 -5.66 6.00 16.77
CA PRO A 48 -4.81 7.08 16.28
C PRO A 48 -3.42 6.56 15.84
N ALA A 49 -2.79 7.20 14.84
CA ALA A 49 -1.49 6.77 14.32
C ALA A 49 -0.33 6.83 15.34
N ASP A 50 -0.45 7.68 16.36
CA ASP A 50 0.51 7.85 17.46
C ASP A 50 0.21 6.97 18.68
N ALA A 51 -0.93 6.25 18.67
CA ALA A 51 -1.30 5.37 19.77
C ALA A 51 -0.45 4.10 19.78
N ASN A 52 -0.17 3.59 20.98
CA ASN A 52 0.52 2.32 21.14
C ASN A 52 -0.34 1.17 20.61
N LEU A 53 0.31 0.26 19.87
CA LEU A 53 -0.33 -0.99 19.45
C LEU A 53 -0.72 -1.83 20.67
N PRO A 54 -1.83 -2.60 20.59
CA PRO A 54 -2.26 -3.46 21.68
C PRO A 54 -1.18 -4.51 21.99
N ALA A 55 -0.74 -4.56 23.25
CA ALA A 55 0.24 -5.53 23.74
C ALA A 55 -0.38 -6.93 23.95
N ILE A 56 -0.94 -7.50 22.88
CA ILE A 56 -1.60 -8.81 22.86
C ILE A 56 -0.74 -9.76 22.02
N SER A 57 -0.41 -10.92 22.58
CA SER A 57 0.32 -12.00 21.92
C SER A 57 -0.59 -12.80 20.97
N GLU A 58 -1.13 -12.13 19.96
CA GLU A 58 -1.93 -12.76 18.89
C GLU A 58 -1.42 -12.31 17.50
N PRO A 59 -1.66 -13.11 16.44
CA PRO A 59 -1.38 -12.65 15.10
C PRO A 59 -2.21 -11.41 14.77
N MET A 60 -1.57 -10.38 14.22
CA MET A 60 -2.24 -9.15 13.81
C MET A 60 -1.70 -8.60 12.50
N ILE A 61 -2.59 -7.94 11.76
CA ILE A 61 -2.27 -7.13 10.60
C ILE A 61 -2.56 -5.68 10.96
N VAL A 62 -1.58 -4.81 10.76
CA VAL A 62 -1.66 -3.39 11.09
C VAL A 62 -1.49 -2.63 9.79
N TYR A 63 -2.34 -1.65 9.51
CA TYR A 63 -2.15 -0.80 8.34
C TYR A 63 -2.66 0.62 8.58
N ARG A 64 -2.10 1.59 7.86
CA ARG A 64 -2.63 2.95 7.81
C ARG A 64 -3.78 3.05 6.80
N ASP A 65 -4.86 3.70 7.18
CA ASP A 65 -6.11 3.72 6.39
C ASP A 65 -6.03 4.53 5.08
N ASN A 66 -4.92 5.23 4.81
CA ASN A 66 -4.61 5.82 3.50
C ASN A 66 -4.06 4.83 2.46
N LEU A 67 -3.76 3.57 2.83
CA LEU A 67 -3.19 2.61 1.89
C LEU A 67 -4.25 1.93 1.02
N TYR A 68 -4.16 2.09 -0.29
CA TYR A 68 -4.85 1.22 -1.24
C TYR A 68 -4.02 -0.05 -1.48
N PHE A 69 -4.68 -1.20 -1.43
CA PHE A 69 -4.14 -2.47 -1.91
C PHE A 69 -5.23 -3.24 -2.63
N ASP A 70 -4.86 -3.99 -3.68
CA ASP A 70 -5.78 -4.91 -4.34
C ASP A 70 -5.74 -6.32 -3.73
N GLU A 71 -6.64 -7.19 -4.22
CA GLU A 71 -6.73 -8.57 -3.78
C GLU A 71 -5.45 -9.38 -4.04
N GLY A 72 -4.80 -9.13 -5.19
CA GLY A 72 -3.61 -9.85 -5.61
C GLY A 72 -2.42 -9.56 -4.68
N TYR A 73 -2.22 -8.28 -4.35
CA TYR A 73 -1.19 -7.80 -3.45
C TYR A 73 -1.42 -8.32 -2.03
N ILE A 74 -2.60 -8.09 -1.45
CA ILE A 74 -2.84 -8.44 -0.04
C ILE A 74 -2.77 -9.95 0.21
N ARG A 75 -3.23 -10.75 -0.76
CA ARG A 75 -3.11 -12.21 -0.73
C ARG A 75 -1.64 -12.63 -0.74
N ALA A 76 -0.83 -12.07 -1.64
CA ALA A 76 0.60 -12.35 -1.73
C ALA A 76 1.35 -11.94 -0.46
N PHE A 77 1.06 -10.74 0.06
CA PHE A 77 1.63 -10.24 1.31
C PHE A 77 1.33 -11.15 2.50
N ILE A 78 0.05 -11.47 2.75
CA ILE A 78 -0.35 -12.31 3.90
C ILE A 78 0.24 -13.73 3.77
N HIS A 79 0.27 -14.29 2.57
CA HIS A 79 0.85 -15.61 2.32
C HIS A 79 2.34 -15.65 2.70
N GLU A 80 3.12 -14.71 2.17
CA GLU A 80 4.57 -14.64 2.40
C GLU A 80 4.89 -14.26 3.85
N ALA A 81 4.14 -13.33 4.44
CA ALA A 81 4.28 -12.90 5.82
C ALA A 81 4.08 -14.07 6.81
N LYS A 82 3.03 -14.88 6.60
CA LYS A 82 2.78 -16.08 7.40
C LYS A 82 3.89 -17.13 7.24
N ARG A 83 4.46 -17.27 6.05
CA ARG A 83 5.54 -18.23 5.77
C ARG A 83 6.81 -17.91 6.55
N ARG A 84 7.14 -16.62 6.71
CA ARG A 84 8.36 -16.16 7.39
C ARG A 84 8.34 -16.34 8.92
N LYS A 85 7.15 -16.42 9.54
CA LYS A 85 6.97 -16.55 11.00
C LYS A 85 7.68 -15.44 11.81
N ARG A 86 7.97 -14.30 11.21
CA ARG A 86 8.59 -13.12 11.83
C ARG A 86 7.76 -11.89 11.51
N ALA A 87 7.88 -10.87 12.35
CA ALA A 87 7.26 -9.58 12.09
C ALA A 87 7.81 -8.99 10.78
N CYS A 88 6.94 -8.49 9.92
CA CYS A 88 7.35 -7.89 8.66
C CYS A 88 6.54 -6.64 8.33
N ARG A 89 7.19 -5.73 7.61
CA ARG A 89 6.61 -4.49 7.08
C ARG A 89 6.68 -4.51 5.56
N ALA A 90 5.59 -4.19 4.88
CA ALA A 90 5.57 -4.07 3.44
C ALA A 90 6.61 -3.05 2.97
N ALA A 91 7.31 -3.39 1.89
CA ALA A 91 8.34 -2.55 1.31
C ALA A 91 8.28 -2.58 -0.21
N PHE A 92 8.63 -1.46 -0.83
CA PHE A 92 8.87 -1.36 -2.27
C PHE A 92 10.37 -1.35 -2.54
N SER A 93 10.75 -1.90 -3.69
CA SER A 93 12.08 -1.67 -4.25
C SER A 93 12.09 -0.35 -5.01
N ALA A 94 13.14 0.46 -4.86
CA ALA A 94 13.33 1.64 -5.71
C ALA A 94 13.50 1.29 -7.20
N ASP A 95 13.88 0.04 -7.49
CA ASP A 95 14.06 -0.50 -8.84
C ASP A 95 12.77 -1.04 -9.47
N ASP A 96 11.66 -1.13 -8.72
CA ASP A 96 10.37 -1.53 -9.29
C ASP A 96 9.84 -0.40 -10.21
N PRO A 97 9.62 -0.66 -11.51
CA PRO A 97 9.33 0.40 -12.46
C PRO A 97 7.96 1.05 -12.21
N ALA A 98 6.95 0.30 -11.79
CA ALA A 98 5.63 0.85 -11.48
C ALA A 98 5.68 1.72 -10.22
N PHE A 99 6.41 1.28 -9.19
CA PHE A 99 6.61 2.07 -7.98
C PHE A 99 7.38 3.36 -8.27
N ARG A 100 8.52 3.25 -8.97
CA ARG A 100 9.43 4.36 -9.27
C ARG A 100 8.76 5.45 -10.11
N GLU A 101 7.94 5.06 -11.08
CA GLU A 101 7.31 6.01 -12.01
C GLU A 101 6.01 6.61 -11.48
N HIS A 102 5.20 5.85 -10.73
CA HIS A 102 3.84 6.27 -10.37
C HIS A 102 3.63 6.59 -8.89
N ALA A 103 4.27 5.86 -7.99
CA ALA A 103 4.05 6.02 -6.55
C ALA A 103 5.10 6.92 -5.90
N LEU A 104 6.38 6.69 -6.19
CA LEU A 104 7.49 7.38 -5.54
C LEU A 104 7.46 8.92 -5.70
N PRO A 105 7.21 9.50 -6.90
CA PRO A 105 7.28 10.95 -7.09
C PRO A 105 6.23 11.75 -6.30
N LEU A 106 5.13 11.10 -5.93
CA LEU A 106 3.95 11.72 -5.32
C LEU A 106 3.73 11.29 -3.87
N SER A 107 4.59 10.42 -3.36
CA SER A 107 4.48 9.86 -2.01
C SER A 107 5.12 10.76 -0.95
N VAL A 108 4.48 10.85 0.22
CA VAL A 108 5.05 11.50 1.41
C VAL A 108 5.03 10.60 2.65
N SER A 109 4.35 9.45 2.59
CA SER A 109 4.19 8.55 3.73
C SER A 109 5.21 7.41 3.80
N TYR A 110 5.99 7.14 2.75
CA TYR A 110 6.96 6.03 2.77
C TYR A 110 8.19 6.36 3.60
N THR A 111 8.63 5.40 4.41
CA THR A 111 9.89 5.53 5.17
C THR A 111 11.06 5.00 4.33
N PRO A 112 12.05 5.82 3.94
CA PRO A 112 13.21 5.34 3.18
C PRO A 112 14.10 4.45 4.06
N ALA A 113 14.55 3.33 3.50
CA ALA A 113 15.40 2.33 4.15
C ALA A 113 16.43 1.78 3.13
N GLY A 114 17.41 2.62 2.77
CA GLY A 114 18.38 2.29 1.71
C GLY A 114 17.71 2.29 0.34
N ASN A 115 17.79 1.17 -0.38
CA ASN A 115 17.13 1.00 -1.69
C ASN A 115 15.64 0.59 -1.57
N LEU A 116 15.10 0.56 -0.35
CA LEU A 116 13.73 0.17 -0.07
C LEU A 116 12.92 1.34 0.46
N TYR A 117 11.62 1.33 0.17
CA TYR A 117 10.66 2.28 0.70
C TYR A 117 9.60 1.52 1.49
N LEU A 118 9.55 1.74 2.80
CA LEU A 118 8.66 1.03 3.69
C LEU A 118 7.27 1.66 3.69
N ALA A 119 6.25 0.83 3.47
CA ALA A 119 4.85 1.21 3.57
C ALA A 119 4.28 0.87 4.95
N ASP A 120 3.23 1.58 5.34
CA ASP A 120 2.57 1.43 6.62
C ASP A 120 1.59 0.25 6.63
N LEU A 121 2.09 -0.93 6.27
CA LEU A 121 1.40 -2.21 6.32
C LEU A 121 2.33 -3.22 6.98
N TRP A 122 1.91 -3.74 8.13
CA TRP A 122 2.66 -4.70 8.93
C TRP A 122 1.88 -5.97 9.14
N TYR A 123 2.61 -7.08 9.26
CA TYR A 123 2.11 -8.31 9.81
C TYR A 123 2.97 -8.71 11.01
N TYR A 124 2.32 -8.98 12.12
CA TYR A 124 2.94 -9.46 13.34
C TYR A 124 2.39 -10.84 13.66
N PRO A 125 3.23 -11.89 13.72
CA PRO A 125 2.77 -13.25 14.01
C PRO A 125 2.38 -13.46 15.47
N ASN A 126 2.93 -12.68 16.42
CA ASN A 126 2.74 -12.85 17.85
C ASN A 126 2.80 -11.51 18.61
N GLY A 127 1.99 -10.54 18.20
CA GLY A 127 1.99 -9.21 18.80
C GLY A 127 3.07 -8.25 18.25
N PRO A 128 3.00 -6.96 18.63
CA PRO A 128 3.90 -5.92 18.12
C PRO A 128 5.37 -6.25 18.41
N ALA A 129 6.23 -6.06 17.41
CA ALA A 129 7.68 -6.26 17.52
C ALA A 129 8.42 -5.03 17.00
N VAL A 130 9.54 -4.69 17.62
CA VAL A 130 10.36 -3.51 17.26
C VAL A 130 11.04 -3.69 15.90
N ASP A 131 11.50 -4.91 15.60
CA ASP A 131 12.31 -5.21 14.41
C ASP A 131 11.49 -5.92 13.31
N ALA A 132 10.50 -5.21 12.75
CA ALA A 132 9.75 -5.72 11.62
C ALA A 132 10.61 -5.71 10.34
N GLU A 133 10.85 -6.89 9.77
CA GLU A 133 11.71 -7.02 8.58
C GLU A 133 11.00 -6.51 7.32
N PRO A 134 11.69 -5.80 6.40
CA PRO A 134 11.13 -5.43 5.12
C PRO A 134 10.68 -6.66 4.32
N LEU A 135 9.46 -6.62 3.81
CA LEU A 135 8.86 -7.62 2.95
C LEU A 135 8.48 -6.97 1.62
N VAL A 136 9.31 -7.21 0.61
CA VAL A 136 9.05 -6.80 -0.77
C VAL A 136 8.16 -7.83 -1.45
N ILE A 137 7.03 -7.35 -1.99
CA ILE A 137 6.14 -8.13 -2.86
C ILE A 137 6.27 -7.55 -4.26
N ASP A 138 6.60 -8.42 -5.22
CA ASP A 138 6.66 -8.07 -6.64
C ASP A 138 5.29 -7.54 -7.13
N LEU A 139 5.27 -6.31 -7.63
CA LEU A 139 4.07 -5.64 -8.18
C LEU A 139 3.68 -6.18 -9.56
N GLN A 140 4.54 -7.00 -10.17
CA GLN A 140 4.36 -7.59 -11.48
C GLN A 140 4.11 -6.53 -12.55
N ALA A 141 4.91 -5.46 -12.49
CA ALA A 141 4.82 -4.34 -13.43
C ALA A 141 4.95 -4.83 -14.88
N ARG A 142 4.03 -4.37 -15.72
CA ARG A 142 4.05 -4.61 -17.15
C ARG A 142 4.11 -3.31 -17.90
N GLU A 143 5.01 -3.26 -18.86
CA GLU A 143 5.06 -2.21 -19.84
C GLU A 143 3.88 -2.34 -20.80
N ILE A 144 3.08 -1.28 -20.88
CA ILE A 144 1.97 -1.18 -21.83
C ILE A 144 2.16 0.10 -22.64
N GLY A 145 2.18 -0.03 -23.96
CA GLY A 145 2.25 1.11 -24.86
C GLY A 145 0.96 1.92 -24.83
N TYR A 146 1.06 3.24 -24.98
CA TYR A 146 -0.12 4.08 -25.14
C TYR A 146 -0.80 3.79 -26.49
N TYR A 147 -2.10 3.49 -26.45
CA TYR A 147 -2.91 3.38 -27.66
C TYR A 147 -3.29 4.78 -28.16
N HIS A 148 -3.03 5.07 -29.44
CA HIS A 148 -3.39 6.32 -30.11
C HIS A 148 -2.78 7.60 -29.49
N VAL A 149 -1.45 7.63 -29.36
CA VAL A 149 -0.75 8.90 -29.08
C VAL A 149 -0.82 9.81 -30.32
N PRO A 150 -1.27 11.07 -30.19
CA PRO A 150 -1.18 12.04 -31.28
C PRO A 150 0.28 12.18 -31.73
N THR A 151 0.50 12.19 -33.05
CA THR A 151 1.86 12.11 -33.64
C THR A 151 2.80 13.25 -33.22
N TYR A 152 2.24 14.40 -32.81
CA TYR A 152 3.00 15.54 -32.29
C TYR A 152 3.56 15.35 -30.86
N MET A 153 3.07 14.35 -30.10
CA MET A 153 3.60 14.00 -28.77
C MET A 153 4.68 12.90 -28.84
N ALA A 154 4.75 12.17 -29.95
CA ALA A 154 5.69 11.06 -30.15
C ALA A 154 6.97 11.47 -30.90
N SER A 155 7.09 12.73 -31.33
CA SER A 155 8.18 13.18 -32.21
C SER A 155 9.52 13.39 -31.48
N GLU A 156 9.52 13.62 -30.16
CA GLU A 156 10.76 13.95 -29.41
C GLU A 156 11.06 13.04 -28.22
N CYS A 157 10.12 12.18 -27.77
CA CYS A 157 10.25 11.42 -26.52
C CYS A 157 10.03 9.90 -26.71
N GLY A 158 10.87 9.22 -27.51
CA GLY A 158 10.94 7.75 -27.55
C GLY A 158 9.61 7.00 -27.69
N ASP A 159 9.60 5.71 -27.32
CA ASP A 159 8.34 4.98 -27.16
C ASP A 159 7.68 5.43 -25.86
N LEU A 160 6.47 5.99 -25.96
CA LEU A 160 5.63 6.29 -24.80
C LEU A 160 5.13 4.98 -24.21
N VAL A 161 5.68 4.62 -23.06
CA VAL A 161 5.36 3.41 -22.32
C VAL A 161 4.81 3.76 -20.94
N TYR A 162 3.93 2.92 -20.43
CA TYR A 162 3.31 3.07 -19.11
C TYR A 162 3.45 1.78 -18.31
N GLN A 163 3.84 1.87 -17.03
CA GLN A 163 4.11 0.71 -16.19
C GLN A 163 2.89 0.37 -15.35
N VAL A 164 2.13 -0.66 -15.76
CA VAL A 164 0.93 -1.09 -15.04
C VAL A 164 1.27 -2.19 -14.04
N PRO A 165 1.06 -2.00 -12.73
CA PRO A 165 1.20 -3.07 -11.76
C PRO A 165 -0.01 -4.04 -11.85
N LEU A 166 0.25 -5.35 -11.83
CA LEU A 166 -0.81 -6.36 -11.70
C LEU A 166 -1.13 -6.70 -10.23
N ARG A 167 -0.27 -6.27 -9.31
CA ARG A 167 -0.53 -6.22 -7.88
C ARG A 167 -0.27 -4.80 -7.41
N ALA A 168 -1.29 -4.15 -6.89
CA ALA A 168 -1.20 -2.77 -6.44
C ALA A 168 -1.13 -2.67 -4.92
N LEU A 169 -0.14 -1.92 -4.44
CA LEU A 169 -0.13 -1.25 -3.14
C LEU A 169 0.31 0.19 -3.40
N ILE A 170 -0.43 1.17 -2.90
CA ILE A 170 -0.08 2.59 -3.00
C ILE A 170 -0.63 3.36 -1.81
N ALA A 171 0.09 4.38 -1.35
CA ALA A 171 -0.41 5.32 -0.37
C ALA A 171 -1.16 6.46 -1.07
N ILE A 172 -2.41 6.67 -0.68
CA ILE A 172 -3.22 7.78 -1.18
C ILE A 172 -2.90 9.01 -0.34
N ASP A 173 -1.78 9.66 -0.66
CA ASP A 173 -1.28 10.83 0.07
C ASP A 173 -1.61 12.16 -0.63
N CYS A 174 -1.81 12.14 -1.95
CA CYS A 174 -2.20 13.29 -2.74
C CYS A 174 -3.08 12.85 -3.92
N TRP A 175 -3.81 13.80 -4.51
CA TRP A 175 -4.62 13.57 -5.72
C TRP A 175 -4.05 14.26 -6.97
N LEU A 176 -2.82 14.76 -6.89
CA LEU A 176 -2.16 15.35 -8.05
C LEU A 176 -1.60 14.23 -8.92
N HIS A 177 -2.41 13.70 -9.83
CA HIS A 177 -2.00 12.90 -10.98
C HIS A 177 -2.27 13.69 -12.27
#